data_AF-A0A1B0DMV5-F1
#
_entry.id   AF-A0A1B0DMV5-F1
#
_cell.length_a   1.000
_cell.length_b   1.000
_cell.length_c   1.000
_cell.angle_alpha   90.00
_cell.angle_beta   90.00
_cell.angle_gamma   90.00
#
_symmetry.space_group_name_H-M   'P 1'
#
loop_
_entity.id
_entity.type
_entity.pdbx_description
1 polymer ?
#
loop_
_entity_poly.entity_id
_entity_poly.type
_entity_poly.pdbx_seq_one_letter_code
_entity_poly.pdbx_strand_id
1 'polypeptide(L)'
;AKAVVAFHRGHFKELYRLLEHHQFSPHNHTKLQSLWMKAHYVEAEKLRGRPLGAVGKYRVRRKFPLPRTIWDGEETSYCFKEKSRSILRDWYAQNAYPSPRDKRSLSEITGLTTTQ
;
A
#
# COMPACT_ATOMS: atom_id res chain seq x y z
N ALA A 1 -18.69 -7.67 3.92
CA ALA A 1 -18.69 -8.94 4.69
C ALA A 1 -18.10 -10.12 3.91
N LYS A 2 -18.52 -10.37 2.65
CA LYS A 2 -18.13 -11.56 1.86
C LYS A 2 -16.60 -11.80 1.74
N ALA A 3 -15.81 -10.76 1.47
CA ALA A 3 -14.34 -10.89 1.37
C ALA A 3 -13.69 -11.41 2.66
N VAL A 4 -14.13 -10.94 3.83
CA VAL A 4 -13.62 -11.39 5.13
C VAL A 4 -13.97 -12.87 5.36
N VAL A 5 -15.20 -13.28 5.03
CA VAL A 5 -15.64 -14.68 5.16
C VAL A 5 -14.83 -15.59 4.22
N ALA A 6 -14.64 -15.18 2.97
CA ALA A 6 -13.82 -15.93 2.00
C ALA A 6 -12.38 -16.11 2.50
N PHE A 7 -11.78 -15.08 3.10
CA PHE A 7 -10.44 -15.18 3.70
C PHE A 7 -10.38 -16.20 4.85
N HIS A 8 -11.30 -16.11 5.82
CA HIS A 8 -11.31 -17.02 6.97
C HIS A 8 -11.60 -18.48 6.59
N ARG A 9 -12.34 -18.71 5.51
CA ARG A 9 -12.59 -20.06 4.96
C ARG A 9 -11.45 -20.57 4.07
N GLY A 10 -10.41 -19.77 3.84
CA GLY A 10 -9.31 -20.13 2.92
C GLY A 10 -9.70 -20.13 1.44
N HIS A 11 -10.84 -19.55 1.08
CA HIS A 11 -11.33 -19.43 -0.30
C HIS A 11 -10.65 -18.26 -1.02
N PHE A 12 -9.33 -18.34 -1.20
CA PHE A 12 -8.54 -17.21 -1.71
C PHE A 12 -8.88 -16.80 -3.15
N LYS A 13 -9.21 -17.76 -4.02
CA LYS A 13 -9.68 -17.44 -5.40
C LYS A 13 -10.95 -16.58 -5.40
N GLU A 14 -11.87 -16.84 -4.48
CA GLU A 14 -13.10 -16.05 -4.33
C GLU A 14 -12.78 -14.67 -3.77
N LEU A 15 -11.90 -14.60 -2.76
CA LEU A 15 -11.41 -13.35 -2.22
C LEU A 15 -10.80 -12.46 -3.32
N TYR A 16 -9.90 -12.99 -4.14
CA TYR A 16 -9.24 -12.23 -5.21
C TYR A 16 -10.26 -11.68 -6.20
N ARG A 17 -11.18 -12.53 -6.68
CA ARG A 17 -12.26 -12.11 -7.58
C ARG A 17 -13.11 -10.98 -6.97
N LEU A 18 -13.49 -11.11 -5.70
CA LEU A 18 -14.27 -10.08 -5.02
C LEU A 18 -13.50 -8.76 -4.93
N LEU A 19 -12.20 -8.84 -4.64
CA LEU A 19 -11.36 -7.66 -4.51
C LEU A 19 -11.09 -7.01 -5.87
N GLU A 20 -10.90 -7.76 -6.95
CA GLU A 20 -10.56 -7.23 -8.28
C GLU A 20 -11.76 -6.63 -9.04
N HIS A 21 -12.99 -7.09 -8.78
CA HIS A 21 -14.15 -6.75 -9.61
C HIS A 21 -15.16 -5.81 -8.97
N HIS A 22 -15.06 -5.53 -7.67
CA HIS A 22 -15.98 -4.63 -6.97
C HIS A 22 -15.27 -3.38 -6.47
N GLN A 23 -15.90 -2.22 -6.63
CA GLN A 23 -15.39 -0.98 -6.05
C GLN A 23 -15.68 -0.92 -4.56
N PHE A 24 -14.68 -0.51 -3.78
CA PHE A 24 -14.80 -0.37 -2.33
C PHE A 24 -14.57 1.07 -1.90
N SER A 25 -15.29 1.50 -0.86
CA SER A 25 -15.06 2.81 -0.26
C SER A 25 -13.63 2.91 0.32
N PRO A 26 -12.94 4.07 0.18
CA PRO A 26 -11.58 4.27 0.68
C PRO A 26 -11.36 3.88 2.14
N HIS A 27 -12.36 4.11 3.00
CA HIS A 27 -12.27 3.75 4.43
C HIS A 27 -12.07 2.24 4.67
N ASN A 28 -12.39 1.39 3.69
CA ASN A 28 -12.19 -0.06 3.76
C ASN A 28 -10.87 -0.51 3.15
N HIS A 29 -10.20 0.32 2.35
CA HIS A 29 -9.04 -0.08 1.54
C HIS A 29 -7.94 -0.69 2.39
N THR A 30 -7.53 -0.05 3.48
CA THR A 30 -6.47 -0.57 4.38
C THR A 30 -6.75 -1.99 4.86
N LYS A 31 -8.01 -2.28 5.24
CA LYS A 31 -8.41 -3.61 5.69
C LYS A 31 -8.37 -4.63 4.56
N LEU A 32 -8.86 -4.28 3.38
CA LEU A 32 -8.93 -5.17 2.21
C LEU A 32 -7.53 -5.44 1.62
N GLN A 33 -6.66 -4.43 1.58
CA GLN A 33 -5.25 -4.56 1.19
C GLN A 33 -4.52 -5.53 2.13
N SER A 34 -4.79 -5.47 3.43
CA SER A 34 -4.25 -6.43 4.41
C SER A 34 -4.68 -7.87 4.11
N LEU A 35 -5.96 -8.08 3.77
CA LEU A 35 -6.48 -9.41 3.41
C LEU A 35 -5.82 -9.95 2.13
N TRP A 36 -5.73 -9.13 1.09
CA TRP A 36 -5.06 -9.47 -0.17
C TRP A 36 -3.63 -9.95 0.08
N MET A 37 -2.85 -9.16 0.83
CA MET A 37 -1.45 -9.47 1.12
C MET A 37 -1.29 -10.74 1.97
N LYS A 38 -2.10 -10.88 3.01
CA LYS A 38 -2.07 -12.08 3.86
C LYS A 38 -2.43 -13.34 3.08
N ALA A 39 -3.44 -13.29 2.22
CA ALA A 39 -3.87 -14.44 1.43
C ALA A 39 -2.73 -14.92 0.51
N HIS A 40 -2.10 -14.01 -0.24
CA HIS A 40 -0.98 -14.37 -1.10
C HIS A 40 0.25 -14.87 -0.32
N TYR A 41 0.51 -14.33 0.88
CA TYR A 41 1.58 -14.86 1.74
C TYR A 41 1.28 -16.29 2.18
N VAL A 42 0.05 -16.57 2.63
CA VAL A 42 -0.35 -17.92 3.06
C VAL A 42 -0.22 -18.92 1.91
N GLU A 43 -0.67 -18.58 0.71
CA GLU A 43 -0.53 -19.48 -0.46
C GLU A 43 0.94 -19.71 -0.82
N ALA A 44 1.77 -18.66 -0.81
CA ALA A 44 3.19 -18.76 -1.12
C ALA A 44 3.98 -19.53 -0.05
N GLU A 45 3.62 -19.40 1.23
CA GLU A 45 4.19 -20.18 2.33
C GLU A 45 3.81 -21.66 2.21
N LYS A 46 2.54 -21.95 1.92
CA LYS A 46 2.03 -23.30 1.70
C LYS A 46 2.75 -23.99 0.55
N LEU A 47 2.96 -23.29 -0.57
CA LEU A 47 3.67 -23.81 -1.73
C LEU A 47 5.16 -24.05 -1.45
N ARG A 48 5.80 -23.22 -0.61
CA ARG A 48 7.21 -23.36 -0.24
C ARG A 48 7.47 -24.35 0.89
N GLY A 49 6.45 -24.74 1.64
CA GLY A 49 6.57 -25.57 2.84
C GLY A 49 7.34 -24.91 4.00
N ARG A 50 7.55 -23.59 3.95
CA ARG A 50 8.25 -22.82 5.01
C ARG A 50 7.83 -21.36 5.04
N PRO A 51 7.98 -20.66 6.19
CA PRO A 51 7.65 -19.25 6.31
C PRO A 51 8.38 -18.34 5.31
N LEU A 52 7.75 -17.22 4.95
CA LEU A 52 8.36 -16.19 4.12
C LEU A 52 9.17 -15.21 4.98
N GLY A 53 10.47 -15.13 4.69
CA GLY A 53 11.30 -14.00 5.13
C GLY A 53 10.97 -12.71 4.37
N ALA A 54 11.63 -11.61 4.74
CA ALA A 54 11.39 -10.28 4.17
C ALA A 54 11.49 -10.25 2.64
N VAL A 55 12.51 -10.88 2.06
CA VAL A 55 12.72 -10.97 0.61
C VAL A 55 11.61 -11.77 -0.07
N GLY A 56 11.13 -12.84 0.57
CA GLY A 56 10.00 -13.63 0.08
C GLY A 56 8.73 -12.79 0.00
N LYS A 57 8.41 -12.06 1.07
CA LYS A 57 7.26 -11.15 1.11
C LYS A 57 7.38 -10.03 0.06
N TYR A 58 8.59 -9.50 -0.16
CA TYR A 58 8.86 -8.53 -1.23
C TYR A 58 8.54 -9.08 -2.63
N ARG A 59 9.02 -10.29 -2.94
CA ARG A 59 8.74 -10.95 -4.23
C ARG A 59 7.24 -11.17 -4.45
N VAL A 60 6.51 -11.55 -3.39
CA VAL A 60 5.05 -11.72 -3.47
C VAL A 60 4.36 -10.39 -3.75
N ARG A 61 4.72 -9.29 -3.07
CA ARG A 61 4.14 -7.96 -3.34
C ARG A 61 4.37 -7.49 -4.77
N ARG A 62 5.56 -7.77 -5.33
CA ARG A 62 5.89 -7.42 -6.72
C ARG A 62 5.12 -8.28 -7.72
N LYS A 63 4.89 -9.55 -7.41
CA LYS A 63 4.16 -10.48 -8.28
C LYS A 63 2.65 -10.22 -8.28
N PHE A 64 2.10 -9.82 -7.13
CA PHE A 64 0.67 -9.61 -6.93
C PHE A 64 0.41 -8.20 -6.36
N PRO A 65 0.52 -7.16 -7.21
CA PRO A 65 0.22 -5.79 -6.80
C PRO A 65 -1.23 -5.65 -6.35
N LEU A 66 -1.52 -4.59 -5.60
CA LEU A 66 -2.89 -4.31 -5.16
C LEU A 66 -3.79 -3.96 -6.38
N PRO A 67 -5.01 -4.51 -6.46
CA PRO A 67 -5.93 -4.13 -7.51
C PRO A 67 -6.48 -2.71 -7.28
N ARG A 68 -6.74 -1.97 -8.38
CA ARG A 68 -7.18 -0.56 -8.36
C ARG A 68 -8.52 -0.31 -7.65
N THR A 69 -9.28 -1.37 -7.41
CA THR A 69 -10.54 -1.38 -6.67
C THR A 69 -10.39 -1.19 -5.16
N ILE A 70 -9.20 -1.48 -4.63
CA ILE A 70 -8.85 -1.30 -3.22
C ILE A 70 -7.57 -0.48 -3.05
N TRP A 71 -7.14 0.21 -4.10
CA TRP A 71 -5.94 1.02 -4.12
C TRP A 71 -6.15 2.24 -5.01
N ASP A 72 -5.81 3.41 -4.48
CA ASP A 72 -5.95 4.72 -5.14
C ASP A 72 -5.02 4.91 -6.35
N GLY A 73 -4.15 3.94 -6.62
CA GLY A 73 -3.25 3.95 -7.78
C GLY A 73 -2.03 4.86 -7.59
N GLU A 74 -1.85 5.42 -6.39
CA GLU A 74 -0.73 6.29 -6.08
C GLU A 74 0.46 5.47 -5.59
N GLU A 75 1.51 5.39 -6.41
CA GLU A 75 2.72 4.67 -6.06
C GLU A 75 3.37 5.30 -4.83
N THR A 76 3.75 4.45 -3.86
CA THR A 76 4.47 4.86 -2.66
C THR A 76 5.91 4.37 -2.71
N SER A 77 6.87 5.29 -2.66
CA SER A 77 8.30 4.98 -2.54
C SER A 77 8.78 5.35 -1.14
N TYR A 78 9.34 4.37 -0.41
CA TYR A 78 9.75 4.52 1.00
C TYR A 78 8.65 5.08 1.92
N CYS A 79 7.41 4.59 1.74
CA CYS A 79 6.20 5.04 2.44
C CYS A 79 5.68 6.45 2.04
N PHE A 80 6.31 7.12 1.08
CA PHE A 80 5.87 8.42 0.57
C PHE A 80 5.11 8.28 -0.74
N LYS A 81 3.91 8.86 -0.78
CA LYS A 81 3.09 9.03 -1.98
C LYS A 81 3.83 9.87 -3.04
N GLU A 82 3.74 9.47 -4.31
CA GLU A 82 4.47 10.17 -5.39
C GLU A 82 4.07 11.65 -5.49
N LYS A 83 2.82 12.02 -5.21
CA LYS A 83 2.41 13.43 -5.14
C LYS A 83 3.20 14.23 -4.12
N SER A 84 3.33 13.71 -2.89
CA SER A 84 4.12 14.35 -1.83
C SER A 84 5.60 14.44 -2.24
N ARG A 85 6.14 13.40 -2.89
CA ARG A 85 7.53 13.39 -3.39
C ARG A 85 7.77 14.41 -4.49
N SER A 86 6.82 14.60 -5.41
CA SER A 86 6.92 15.61 -6.47
C SER A 86 7.03 17.00 -5.86
N ILE A 87 6.12 17.35 -4.94
CA ILE A 87 6.13 18.65 -4.23
C ILE A 87 7.46 18.89 -3.53
N LEU A 88 7.98 17.88 -2.82
CA LEU A 88 9.26 17.98 -2.11
C LEU A 88 10.45 18.13 -3.09
N ARG A 89 10.45 17.43 -4.23
CA ARG A 89 11.50 17.57 -5.26
C ARG A 89 11.49 18.97 -5.89
N ASP A 90 10.32 19.46 -6.26
CA ASP A 90 10.16 20.77 -6.88
C ASP A 90 10.60 21.89 -5.94
N TRP A 91 10.28 21.75 -4.64
CA TRP A 91 10.72 22.69 -3.63
C TRP A 91 12.23 22.61 -3.38
N TYR A 92 12.78 21.40 -3.24
CA TYR A 92 14.23 21.20 -3.03
C TYR A 92 15.07 21.76 -4.18
N ALA A 93 14.57 21.67 -5.42
CA ALA A 93 15.22 22.27 -6.59
C ALA A 93 15.32 23.80 -6.51
N GLN A 94 14.39 24.45 -5.79
CA GLN A 94 14.39 25.91 -5.59
C GLN A 94 15.18 26.31 -4.33
N ASN A 95 15.07 25.54 -3.25
CA ASN A 95 15.78 25.77 -2.01
C ASN A 95 16.10 24.44 -1.32
N ALA A 96 17.38 24.13 -1.14
CA ALA A 96 17.80 22.89 -0.49
C ALA A 96 17.65 22.92 1.04
N TYR A 97 17.48 24.11 1.64
CA TYR A 97 17.52 24.32 3.08
C TYR A 97 16.28 25.07 3.57
N PRO A 98 15.15 24.37 3.79
CA PRO A 98 13.93 24.97 4.30
C PRO A 98 14.09 25.47 5.73
N SER A 99 13.60 26.68 5.98
CA SER A 99 13.47 27.23 7.33
C SER A 99 12.42 26.44 8.12
N PRO A 100 12.38 26.56 9.47
CA PRO A 100 11.33 25.94 10.29
C PRO A 100 9.90 26.36 9.91
N ARG A 101 9.73 27.52 9.26
CA ARG A 101 8.43 27.95 8.72
C ARG A 101 8.11 27.21 7.43
N ASP A 102 9.07 27.08 6.53
CA ASP A 102 8.88 26.38 5.25
C ASP A 102 8.60 24.89 5.48
N LYS A 103 9.31 24.25 6.41
CA LYS A 103 9.04 22.85 6.78
C LYS A 103 7.61 22.65 7.27
N ARG A 104 7.06 23.60 8.05
CA ARG A 104 5.66 23.55 8.50
C ARG A 104 4.69 23.68 7.33
N SER A 105 4.92 24.62 6.43
CA SER A 105 4.10 24.76 5.22
C SER A 105 4.16 23.51 4.34
N LEU A 106 5.34 22.92 4.17
CA LEU A 106 5.51 21.67 3.41
C LEU A 106 4.78 20.50 4.05
N SER A 107 4.81 20.36 5.38
CA SER A 107 4.02 19.32 6.06
C SER A 107 2.52 19.48 5.82
N GLU A 108 1.99 20.70 5.86
CA GLU A 108 0.56 20.97 5.59
C GLU A 108 0.18 20.63 4.15
N ILE A 109 1.02 21.00 3.17
CA ILE A 109 0.75 20.77 1.74
C ILE A 109 0.87 19.28 1.39
N THR A 110 1.88 18.60 1.93
CA THR A 110 2.19 17.20 1.57
C THR A 110 1.44 16.17 2.41
N GLY A 111 0.84 16.60 3.54
CA GLY A 111 0.23 15.71 4.53
C GLY A 111 1.24 14.87 5.33
N LEU A 112 2.54 15.16 5.20
CA LEU A 112 3.60 14.52 5.96
C LEU A 112 3.85 15.26 7.28
N THR A 113 4.44 14.59 8.26
CA THR A 113 4.92 15.26 9.47
C THR A 113 6.17 16.09 9.16
N THR A 114 6.46 17.13 9.93
CA THR A 114 7.65 17.99 9.73
C THR A 114 8.98 17.24 9.87
N THR A 115 8.98 16.07 10.52
CA THR A 115 10.16 15.21 10.69
C THR A 115 10.39 14.27 9.51
N GLN A 116 9.33 13.93 8.77
CA GLN A 116 9.35 13.08 7.59
C GLN A 116 9.90 13.83 6.37
#